data_AF-A0A948FPK8-F1
#
_entry.id   AF-A0A948FPK8-F1
#
_cell.length_a   1.000
_cell.length_b   1.000
_cell.length_c   1.000
_cell.angle_alpha   90.00
_cell.angle_beta   90.00
_cell.angle_gamma   90.00
#
_symmetry.space_group_name_H-M   'P 1'
#
loop_
_entity.id
_entity.type
_entity.pdbx_description
1 polymer ?
#
loop_
_entity_poly.entity_id
_entity_poly.type
_entity_poly.pdbx_seq_one_letter_code
_entity_poly.pdbx_strand_id
1 'polypeptide(L)' 'MNIMVIGYGGENHAGGTLADSIMVASRNPKLGALTMISVPRDLYVAIPEKRIYGRINELFARGM' A
#
# COMPACT_ATOMS: atom_id res chain seq x y z
N MET A 1 16.23 6.41 -0.31
CA MET A 1 15.66 5.49 0.70
C MET A 1 14.16 5.57 0.57
N ASN A 2 13.46 4.44 0.47
CA ASN A 2 12.01 4.40 0.30
C ASN A 2 11.38 3.71 1.51
N ILE A 3 10.35 4.32 2.06
CA ILE A 3 9.59 3.82 3.21
C ILE A 3 8.14 3.73 2.78
N MET A 4 7.52 2.58 3.01
CA MET A 4 6.09 2.38 2.79
C MET A 4 5.35 2.58 4.10
N VAL A 5 4.30 3.39 4.07
CA VAL A 5 3.42 3.67 5.20
C VAL A 5 2.03 3.15 4.84
N ILE A 6 1.48 2.29 5.70
CA ILE A 6 0.18 1.66 5.50
C ILE A 6 -0.71 1.99 6.70
N GLY A 7 -1.85 2.61 6.45
CA GLY A 7 -2.94 2.74 7.42
C GLY A 7 -3.96 1.65 7.18
N TYR A 8 -4.25 0.85 8.20
CA TYR A 8 -5.30 -0.19 8.19
C TYR A 8 -6.15 -0.09 9.46
N GLY A 9 -7.42 -0.49 9.38
CA GLY A 9 -8.43 -0.26 10.43
C GLY A 9 -8.28 -1.08 11.72
N GLY A 10 -7.47 -2.15 11.73
CA GLY A 10 -7.20 -2.97 12.92
C GLY A 10 -8.24 -4.06 13.24
N GLU A 11 -7.93 -4.93 14.22
CA GLU A 11 -8.68 -6.18 14.52
C GLU A 11 -10.11 -5.99 15.05
N ASN A 12 -10.49 -4.79 15.52
CA ASN A 12 -11.78 -4.56 16.18
C ASN A 12 -12.92 -4.08 15.26
N HIS A 13 -12.76 -4.14 13.94
CA HIS A 13 -13.79 -3.73 12.98
C HIS A 13 -14.04 -4.79 11.90
N ALA A 14 -15.32 -5.07 11.61
CA ALA A 14 -15.72 -5.90 10.48
C ALA A 14 -15.26 -5.23 9.17
N GLY A 15 -14.19 -5.75 8.56
CA GLY A 15 -13.51 -5.16 7.39
C GLY A 15 -12.18 -4.44 7.69
N GLY A 16 -11.68 -4.49 8.93
CA GLY A 16 -10.48 -3.76 9.38
C GLY A 16 -9.13 -4.21 8.81
N THR A 17 -9.10 -5.26 7.97
CA THR A 17 -7.92 -5.70 7.20
C THR A 17 -7.75 -4.98 5.87
N LEU A 18 -8.65 -4.05 5.51
CA LEU A 18 -8.46 -3.19 4.35
C LEU A 18 -7.37 -2.15 4.64
N ALA A 19 -6.36 -2.07 3.76
CA ALA A 19 -5.44 -0.94 3.75
C ALA A 19 -6.19 0.29 3.21
N ASP A 20 -6.62 1.16 4.12
CA ASP A 20 -7.38 2.37 3.78
C ASP A 20 -6.49 3.48 3.21
N SER A 21 -5.18 3.41 3.45
CA SER A 21 -4.20 4.36 2.90
C SER A 21 -2.83 3.72 2.72
N ILE A 22 -2.29 3.75 1.51
CA ILE A 22 -0.93 3.31 1.18
C ILE A 22 -0.16 4.53 0.69
N MET A 23 0.97 4.84 1.31
CA MET A 23 1.85 5.94 0.89
C MET A 23 3.30 5.46 0.79
N VAL A 24 3.99 5.91 -0.26
CA VAL A 24 5.43 5.68 -0.41
C VAL A 24 6.14 7.01 -0.19
N ALA A 25 6.97 7.07 0.84
CA ALA A 25 7.87 8.18 1.12
C ALA A 25 9.27 7.85 0.61
N SER A 26 9.74 8.60 -0.38
CA SER A 26 11.08 8.48 -0.94
C SER A 26 11.95 9.66 -0.51
N ARG A 27 12.97 9.39 0.31
CA ARG A 27 13.98 10.37 0.71
C ARG A 27 15.15 10.35 -0.27
N ASN A 28 15.40 11.50 -0.89
CA ASN A 28 16.58 11.76 -1.71
C ASN A 28 17.57 12.64 -0.93
N PRO A 29 18.58 12.06 -0.27
CA PRO A 29 19.54 12.82 0.54
C PRO A 29 20.46 13.71 -0.32
N LYS A 30 20.68 13.40 -1.60
CA LYS A 30 21.51 14.23 -2.49
C LYS A 30 20.86 15.55 -2.84
N LEU A 31 19.53 15.55 -2.96
CA LEU A 31 18.72 16.75 -3.25
C LEU A 31 18.12 17.39 -2.00
N GLY A 32 18.31 16.78 -0.82
CA GLY A 32 17.66 17.22 0.42
C GLY A 32 16.13 17.14 0.38
N ALA A 33 15.57 16.28 -0.49
CA ALA A 33 14.14 16.26 -0.80
C ALA A 33 13.46 15.00 -0.25
N LEU A 34 12.19 15.15 0.13
CA LEU A 34 11.28 14.05 0.48
C LEU A 34 10.08 14.09 -0.46
N THR A 35 9.89 13.02 -1.22
CA THR A 35 8.74 12.84 -2.12
C THR A 35 7.77 11.87 -1.48
N MET A 36 6.50 12.24 -1.38
CA MET A 36 5.43 11.37 -0.90
C MET A 36 4.46 11.09 -2.04
N ILE A 37 4.18 9.81 -2.28
CA ILE A 37 3.27 9.35 -3.33
C ILE A 37 2.15 8.54 -2.66
N SER A 38 0.92 9.03 -2.77
CA SER A 38 -0.27 8.31 -2.33
C SER A 38 -0.69 7.28 -3.37
N VAL A 39 -0.91 6.04 -2.93
CA VAL A 39 -1.39 4.94 -3.76
C VAL A 39 -2.88 4.74 -3.47
N PRO A 40 -3.77 4.87 -4.47
CA PRO A 40 -5.21 4.64 -4.28
C PRO A 40 -5.51 3.20 -3.85
N ARG A 41 -6.38 3.01 -2.85
CA ARG A 41 -6.73 1.68 -2.31
C ARG A 41 -7.40 0.74 -3.33
N ASP A 42 -8.07 1.30 -4.33
CA ASP A 42 -8.74 0.55 -5.39
C ASP A 42 -7.86 0.38 -6.64
N LEU A 43 -6.57 0.71 -6.56
CA LEU A 43 -5.64 0.48 -7.68
C LEU A 43 -5.63 -1.00 -8.05
N TYR A 44 -5.97 -1.30 -9.31
CA TYR A 44 -5.95 -2.65 -9.84
C TYR A 44 -4.52 -3.03 -10.20
N VAL A 45 -4.00 -4.06 -9.54
CA VAL A 45 -2.61 -4.50 -9.68
C VAL A 45 -2.54 -5.99 -10.00
N ALA A 46 -1.46 -6.38 -10.66
CA ALA A 46 -1.12 -7.77 -10.94
C ALA A 46 0.10 -8.18 -10.13
N ILE A 47 0.09 -9.40 -9.59
CA ILE A 47 1.26 -10.09 -9.03
C ILE A 47 1.59 -11.22 -10.02
N PRO A 48 2.44 -10.95 -11.03
CA PRO A 48 2.65 -11.89 -12.14
C PRO A 48 3.20 -13.24 -11.66
N GLU A 49 4.07 -13.27 -10.64
CA GLU A 49 4.65 -14.52 -10.15
C GLU A 49 3.60 -15.46 -9.54
N LYS A 50 2.52 -14.89 -8.98
CA LYS A 50 1.41 -15.65 -8.37
C LYS A 50 0.20 -15.82 -9.30
N ARG A 51 0.21 -15.22 -10.50
CA ARG A 51 -0.94 -15.14 -11.43
C ARG A 51 -2.20 -14.56 -10.78
N ILE A 52 -2.02 -13.60 -9.88
CA ILE A 52 -3.09 -12.99 -9.11
C ILE A 52 -3.29 -11.55 -9.58
N TYR A 53 -4.57 -11.15 -9.67
CA TYR A 53 -5.01 -9.84 -10.08
C TYR A 53 -6.10 -9.37 -9.13
N GLY A 54 -6.08 -8.10 -8.77
CA GLY A 54 -7.08 -7.56 -7.86
C GLY A 54 -6.78 -6.13 -7.45
N ARG A 55 -7.69 -5.58 -6.65
CA ARG A 55 -7.47 -4.28 -6.01
C ARG A 55 -6.45 -4.42 -4.90
N ILE A 56 -5.54 -3.46 -4.79
CA ILE A 56 -4.42 -3.54 -3.84
C ILE A 56 -4.87 -3.69 -2.38
N ASN A 57 -6.00 -3.10 -1.98
CA ASN A 57 -6.56 -3.27 -0.64
C ASN A 57 -7.04 -4.70 -0.35
N GLU A 58 -7.61 -5.39 -1.34
CA GLU A 58 -8.02 -6.79 -1.21
C GLU A 58 -6.82 -7.73 -1.12
N LEU A 59 -5.79 -7.47 -1.93
CA LEU A 59 -4.56 -8.27 -1.91
C LEU A 59 -3.85 -8.13 -0.56
N PHE A 60 -3.78 -6.91 -0.03
CA PHE A 60 -3.25 -6.65 1.31
C PHE A 60 -4.04 -7.39 2.39
N ALA A 61 -5.37 -7.32 2.36
CA ALA A 61 -6.24 -8.03 3.32
C ALA A 61 -6.07 -9.56 3.28
N ARG A 62 -5.65 -10.11 2.13
CA ARG A 62 -5.37 -11.53 1.95
C ARG A 62 -3.92 -11.92 2.30
N GLY A 63 -3.09 -10.97 2.74
CA GLY A 63 -1.68 -11.20 3.06
C GLY A 63 -0.80 -11.55 1.85
N MET A 64 -1.16 -11.04 0.67
CA MET A 64 -0.51 -11.40 -0.59
C MET A 64 0.68 -10.53 -0.98
#